data_AF-A0A1Q4ZWI5-F1
#
_entry.id   AF-A0A1Q4ZWI5-F1
#
_cell.length_a   1.000
_cell.length_b   1.000
_cell.length_c   1.000
_cell.angle_alpha   90.00
_cell.angle_beta   90.00
_cell.angle_gamma   90.00
#
_symmetry.space_group_name_H-M   'P 1'
#
loop_
_entity.id
_entity.type
_entity.pdbx_description
1 polymer ?
#
loop_
_entity_poly.entity_id
_entity_poly.type
_entity_poly.pdbx_seq_one_letter_code
_entity_poly.pdbx_strand_id
1 'polypeptide(L)'
;MKRRNGQHRPAPSPHPSRLNDRLVRQVVDLVRASGVLDELTVLEARRPGPRGLPSEAVLVGMVLAARELRSTNVDDAWECVQFRLRKPWLRYFGLPEADRTDVEATRASAKRFYDAWSRITTVLDPARHDRRTRMPRGQAVTYRRAWLQRAHHDSTPVLSRIANKLVLTPVRTAVARGLMDDWAGDLSVDATAIPTWARHSTKRRASLEVSAGVHVSGGGHKTFGYSATLLVAGHAEPSRAGRYPQLCMGMSVHTPGKQIGPQAVRLLQIVKRLWPVQGYLAGDLAYSGAKVENFHDPVRAVGYRPVLDYKTTMVRKDKNAVEGTLAIAGDLLCPHTPQRIIDTYHRMAAAKQSKTREELLPEMQEADPYVLPLKQSADHRGLERRQCPAAGTSPRVTCPWAQERDASGAHRRRGHTARRPLRGRPHTIDLTNRRARQAHPDAKPTVHPPERPAHQRPAICQQSTITVPVDIMPKLRQELPWGREAWQRAYRSLRSHVEGLNGRAKNVDTFLHSREKRQSRGRVAQTLLSAIQLMVENLRTIESFLRDQRLWKEENYTLGHIPETPDPYKDPAAKTEADNSAPPPEP
;
A
#
# COMPACT_ATOMS: atom_id res chain seq x y z
N MET A 1 -31.54 14.11 46.99
CA MET A 1 -31.81 12.92 46.16
C MET A 1 -31.73 13.28 44.67
N LYS A 2 -30.56 13.20 44.04
CA LYS A 2 -30.43 13.22 42.57
C LYS A 2 -29.74 11.92 42.16
N ARG A 3 -30.55 10.97 41.68
CA ARG A 3 -30.07 9.65 41.23
C ARG A 3 -28.99 9.87 40.17
N ARG A 4 -27.79 9.35 40.46
CA ARG A 4 -26.78 9.05 39.44
C ARG A 4 -27.43 8.08 38.47
N ASN A 5 -27.79 8.54 37.27
CA ASN A 5 -28.07 7.67 36.13
C ASN A 5 -26.74 6.97 35.79
N GLY A 6 -26.50 5.85 36.45
CA GLY A 6 -25.52 4.87 36.02
C GLY A 6 -25.84 4.52 34.58
N GLN A 7 -24.84 4.65 33.71
CA GLN A 7 -24.92 4.26 32.32
C GLN A 7 -25.62 2.90 32.22
N HIS A 8 -26.84 2.88 31.70
CA HIS A 8 -27.49 1.62 31.33
C HIS A 8 -26.55 0.95 30.32
N ARG A 9 -25.86 -0.11 30.76
CA ARG A 9 -25.20 -1.03 29.85
C ARG A 9 -26.26 -1.58 28.90
N PRO A 10 -25.92 -1.83 27.62
CA PRO A 10 -26.92 -2.20 26.63
C PRO A 10 -27.68 -3.44 27.10
N ALA A 11 -29.01 -3.37 27.02
CA ALA A 11 -29.85 -4.54 27.20
C ALA A 11 -29.63 -5.46 25.99
N PRO A 12 -29.41 -6.78 26.18
CA PRO A 12 -29.24 -7.71 25.07
C PRO A 12 -30.50 -7.75 24.19
N SER A 13 -30.32 -8.05 22.91
CA SER A 13 -31.42 -8.08 21.94
C SER A 13 -32.49 -9.09 22.37
N PRO A 14 -33.78 -8.84 22.05
CA PRO A 14 -34.88 -9.66 22.55
C PRO A 14 -34.94 -11.08 21.96
N HIS A 15 -34.34 -11.35 20.80
CA HIS A 15 -34.27 -12.72 20.22
C HIS A 15 -32.97 -12.93 19.41
N PRO A 16 -31.82 -13.20 20.06
CA PRO A 16 -30.57 -13.42 19.36
C PRO A 16 -30.58 -14.80 18.68
N SER A 17 -30.43 -14.83 17.35
CA SER A 17 -30.36 -16.09 16.59
C SER A 17 -29.09 -16.86 16.95
N ARG A 18 -29.21 -18.19 17.11
CA ARG A 18 -28.04 -19.05 17.38
C ARG A 18 -27.09 -19.05 16.19
N LEU A 19 -25.80 -19.01 16.48
CA LEU A 19 -24.75 -19.13 15.46
C LEU A 19 -24.53 -20.59 15.08
N ASN A 20 -24.21 -20.82 13.80
CA ASN A 20 -23.81 -22.13 13.31
C ASN A 20 -22.47 -22.55 13.94
N ASP A 21 -22.40 -23.73 14.57
CA ASP A 21 -21.18 -24.22 15.23
C ASP A 21 -19.98 -24.34 14.29
N ARG A 22 -20.24 -24.57 13.00
CA ARG A 22 -19.21 -24.61 11.97
C ARG A 22 -18.58 -23.25 11.73
N LEU A 23 -19.39 -22.20 11.67
CA LEU A 23 -18.92 -20.82 11.56
C LEU A 23 -18.07 -20.46 12.78
N VAL A 24 -18.53 -20.83 13.99
CA VAL A 24 -17.79 -20.58 15.23
C VAL A 24 -16.44 -21.27 15.20
N ARG A 25 -16.41 -22.56 14.80
CA ARG A 25 -15.16 -23.32 14.65
C ARG A 25 -14.21 -22.68 13.64
N GLN A 26 -14.70 -22.30 12.46
CA GLN A 26 -13.88 -21.60 11.46
C GLN A 26 -13.24 -20.33 12.02
N VAL A 27 -13.99 -19.52 12.77
CA VAL A 27 -13.45 -18.28 13.35
C VAL A 27 -12.42 -18.57 14.45
N VAL A 28 -12.68 -19.58 15.30
CA VAL A 28 -11.72 -20.05 16.30
C VAL A 28 -10.41 -20.48 15.66
N ASP A 29 -10.47 -21.33 14.63
CA ASP A 29 -9.30 -21.83 13.92
C ASP A 29 -8.53 -20.68 13.27
N LEU A 30 -9.23 -19.72 12.68
CA LEU A 30 -8.65 -18.55 12.04
C LEU A 30 -7.92 -17.63 13.05
N VAL A 31 -8.54 -17.36 14.21
CA VAL A 31 -7.91 -16.56 15.27
C VAL A 31 -6.67 -17.28 15.83
N ARG A 32 -6.74 -18.60 16.02
CA ARG A 32 -5.58 -19.41 16.45
C ARG A 32 -4.46 -19.40 15.42
N ALA A 33 -4.77 -19.66 14.15
CA ALA A 33 -3.80 -19.72 13.06
C ALA A 33 -3.07 -18.38 12.80
N SER A 34 -3.63 -17.26 13.27
CA SER A 34 -2.96 -15.95 13.21
C SER A 34 -1.71 -15.85 14.10
N GLY A 35 -1.62 -16.69 15.14
CA GLY A 35 -0.56 -16.61 16.17
C GLY A 35 -0.62 -15.34 17.04
N VAL A 36 -1.74 -14.60 17.01
CA VAL A 36 -1.94 -13.41 17.87
C VAL A 36 -2.11 -13.79 19.34
N LEU A 37 -2.71 -14.95 19.62
CA LEU A 37 -2.97 -15.39 20.99
C LEU A 37 -1.67 -15.64 21.77
N ASP A 38 -0.65 -16.20 21.12
CA ASP A 38 0.66 -16.43 21.73
C ASP A 38 1.32 -15.11 22.13
N GLU A 39 1.29 -14.11 21.23
CA GLU A 39 1.85 -12.78 21.52
C GLU A 39 1.08 -12.07 22.64
N LEU A 40 -0.25 -12.12 22.61
CA LEU A 40 -1.06 -11.52 23.68
C LEU A 40 -0.80 -12.20 25.02
N THR A 41 -0.65 -13.52 25.05
CA THR A 41 -0.33 -14.26 26.28
C THR A 41 0.96 -13.75 26.91
N VAL A 42 2.03 -13.58 26.12
CA VAL A 42 3.32 -13.04 26.60
C VAL A 42 3.18 -11.60 27.11
N LEU A 43 2.42 -10.76 26.41
CA LEU A 43 2.22 -9.36 26.80
C LEU A 43 1.36 -9.24 28.07
N GLU A 44 0.34 -10.08 28.19
CA GLU A 44 -0.59 -10.10 29.30
C GLU A 44 0.02 -10.73 30.57
N ALA A 45 0.97 -11.66 30.44
CA ALA A 45 1.66 -12.26 31.57
C ALA A 45 2.39 -11.22 32.46
N ARG A 46 2.77 -10.07 31.87
CA ARG A 46 3.44 -8.97 32.59
C ARG A 46 2.49 -8.12 33.43
N ARG A 47 1.17 -8.31 33.35
CA ARG A 47 0.21 -7.51 34.12
C ARG A 47 -0.18 -8.19 35.43
N PRO A 48 -0.21 -7.43 36.54
CA PRO A 48 -0.74 -7.93 37.81
C PRO A 48 -2.26 -8.16 37.74
N GLY A 49 -2.76 -9.00 38.64
CA GLY A 49 -4.18 -9.30 38.80
C GLY A 49 -4.64 -10.56 38.04
N PRO A 50 -5.89 -10.99 38.28
CA PRO A 50 -6.43 -12.21 37.68
C PRO A 50 -6.44 -12.11 36.14
N ARG A 51 -6.27 -13.25 35.46
CA ARG A 51 -6.26 -13.32 34.00
C ARG A 51 -7.59 -12.86 33.39
N GLY A 52 -8.70 -13.12 34.06
CA GLY A 52 -10.04 -12.80 33.56
C GLY A 52 -10.46 -13.73 32.43
N LEU A 53 -11.35 -13.26 31.55
CA LEU A 53 -11.79 -14.00 30.36
C LEU A 53 -10.63 -14.11 29.35
N PRO A 54 -10.44 -15.26 28.67
CA PRO A 54 -9.38 -15.42 27.68
C PRO A 54 -9.48 -14.42 26.52
N SER A 55 -8.33 -13.95 26.05
CA SER A 55 -8.21 -13.09 24.87
C SER A 55 -8.80 -13.74 23.61
N GLU A 56 -8.76 -15.08 23.52
CA GLU A 56 -9.38 -15.85 22.44
C GLU A 56 -10.90 -15.60 22.36
N ALA A 57 -11.61 -15.66 23.49
CA ALA A 57 -13.06 -15.43 23.53
C ALA A 57 -13.43 -14.03 23.03
N VAL A 58 -12.62 -13.02 23.37
CA VAL A 58 -12.84 -11.64 22.96
C VAL A 58 -12.59 -11.46 21.46
N LEU A 59 -11.47 -11.96 20.94
CA LEU A 59 -11.16 -11.84 19.51
C LEU A 59 -12.13 -12.62 18.63
N VAL A 60 -12.51 -13.84 19.04
CA VAL A 60 -13.54 -14.64 18.35
C VAL A 60 -14.87 -13.90 18.36
N GLY A 61 -15.29 -13.35 19.50
CA GLY A 61 -16.50 -12.55 19.60
C GLY A 61 -16.51 -11.34 18.67
N MET A 62 -15.38 -10.64 18.56
CA MET A 62 -15.22 -9.49 17.65
C MET A 62 -15.31 -9.90 16.18
N VAL A 63 -14.68 -11.02 15.79
CA VAL A 63 -14.76 -11.52 14.40
C VAL A 63 -16.18 -11.99 14.07
N LEU A 64 -16.85 -12.69 15.00
CA LEU A 64 -18.24 -13.11 14.84
C LEU A 64 -19.19 -11.92 14.71
N ALA A 65 -19.06 -10.89 15.57
CA ALA A 65 -19.84 -9.67 15.45
C ALA A 65 -19.58 -8.94 14.12
N ALA A 66 -18.34 -8.90 13.65
CA ALA A 66 -18.00 -8.25 12.39
C ALA A 66 -18.63 -8.99 11.20
N ARG A 67 -18.62 -10.32 11.24
CA ARG A 67 -19.17 -11.17 10.18
C ARG A 67 -20.70 -11.19 10.15
N GLU A 68 -21.33 -11.30 11.32
CA GLU A 68 -22.76 -11.60 11.46
C GLU A 68 -23.62 -10.37 11.80
N LEU A 69 -23.08 -9.41 12.55
CA LEU A 69 -23.80 -8.22 12.99
C LEU A 69 -23.34 -6.94 12.29
N ARG A 70 -22.35 -7.05 11.39
CA ARG A 70 -21.68 -5.91 10.73
C ARG A 70 -21.25 -4.87 11.78
N SER A 71 -20.65 -5.35 12.86
CA SER A 71 -20.21 -4.50 13.97
C SER A 71 -18.93 -5.01 14.62
N THR A 72 -18.14 -4.08 15.13
CA THR A 72 -16.98 -4.36 15.98
C THR A 72 -17.11 -3.66 17.34
N ASN A 73 -18.34 -3.38 17.76
CA ASN A 73 -18.57 -2.89 19.10
C ASN A 73 -18.43 -4.03 20.13
N VAL A 74 -17.98 -3.66 21.33
CA VAL A 74 -17.65 -4.62 22.39
C VAL A 74 -18.91 -5.30 22.95
N ASP A 75 -20.03 -4.59 22.98
CA ASP A 75 -21.36 -5.11 23.34
C ASP A 75 -21.88 -6.12 22.32
N ASP A 76 -21.82 -5.80 21.02
CA ASP A 76 -22.22 -6.72 19.95
C ASP A 76 -21.38 -8.02 19.99
N ALA A 77 -20.07 -7.89 20.23
CA ALA A 77 -19.17 -9.03 20.40
C ALA A 77 -19.49 -9.86 21.65
N TRP A 78 -19.76 -9.19 22.78
CA TRP A 78 -20.18 -9.86 24.01
C TRP A 78 -21.51 -10.59 23.83
N GLU A 79 -22.51 -9.96 23.19
CA GLU A 79 -23.82 -10.55 22.94
C GLU A 79 -23.72 -11.79 22.03
N CYS A 80 -22.90 -11.71 20.97
CA CYS A 80 -22.58 -12.86 20.12
C CYS A 80 -22.07 -14.04 20.94
N VAL A 81 -21.08 -13.81 21.81
CA VAL A 81 -20.46 -14.91 22.56
C VAL A 81 -21.37 -15.42 23.68
N GLN A 82 -22.01 -14.53 24.44
CA GLN A 82 -22.79 -14.89 25.63
C GLN A 82 -24.15 -15.51 25.28
N PHE A 83 -24.83 -15.05 24.23
CA PHE A 83 -26.23 -15.40 23.97
C PHE A 83 -26.45 -16.12 22.63
N ARG A 84 -25.55 -15.99 21.64
CA ARG A 84 -25.71 -16.68 20.34
C ARG A 84 -24.95 -18.00 20.23
N LEU A 85 -23.93 -18.23 21.07
CA LEU A 85 -23.19 -19.50 21.10
C LEU A 85 -23.94 -20.59 21.86
N ARG A 86 -23.72 -21.85 21.48
CA ARG A 86 -24.24 -23.01 22.20
C ARG A 86 -23.41 -23.31 23.47
N LYS A 87 -23.99 -24.07 24.41
CA LYS A 87 -23.36 -24.43 25.70
C LYS A 87 -21.93 -25.01 25.58
N PRO A 88 -21.60 -25.89 24.61
CA PRO A 88 -20.24 -26.39 24.46
C PRO A 88 -19.20 -25.28 24.23
N TRP A 89 -19.54 -24.27 23.43
CA TRP A 89 -18.65 -23.13 23.18
C TRP A 89 -18.54 -22.19 24.38
N LEU A 90 -19.62 -21.99 25.15
CA LEU A 90 -19.56 -21.25 26.40
C LEU A 90 -18.58 -21.91 27.39
N ARG A 91 -18.67 -23.23 27.56
CA ARG A 91 -17.74 -24.01 28.39
C ARG A 91 -16.31 -23.91 27.89
N TYR A 92 -16.11 -24.04 26.57
CA TYR A 92 -14.81 -23.91 25.93
C TYR A 92 -14.14 -22.55 26.22
N PHE A 93 -14.90 -21.45 26.17
CA PHE A 93 -14.38 -20.11 26.49
C PHE A 93 -14.36 -19.78 27.99
N GLY A 94 -14.81 -20.69 28.86
CA GLY A 94 -14.92 -20.44 30.30
C GLY A 94 -15.96 -19.37 30.65
N LEU A 95 -17.02 -19.24 29.84
CA LEU A 95 -18.13 -18.31 30.08
C LEU A 95 -19.26 -19.02 30.82
N PRO A 96 -19.70 -18.50 31.98
CA PRO A 96 -20.88 -19.03 32.65
C PRO A 96 -22.12 -18.72 31.81
N GLU A 97 -23.13 -19.59 31.91
CA GLU A 97 -24.46 -19.27 31.42
C GLU A 97 -24.97 -18.04 32.20
N ALA A 98 -25.54 -17.08 31.49
CA ALA A 98 -26.13 -15.90 32.07
C ALA A 98 -27.62 -15.89 31.70
N ASP A 99 -28.49 -15.79 32.69
CA ASP A 99 -29.90 -15.52 32.45
C ASP A 99 -30.03 -14.09 31.92
N ARG A 100 -30.66 -13.96 30.75
CA ARG A 100 -30.88 -12.68 30.08
C ARG A 100 -31.92 -11.81 30.79
N THR A 101 -32.81 -12.43 31.58
CA THR A 101 -33.81 -11.72 32.38
C THR A 101 -33.22 -11.19 33.69
N ASP A 102 -32.12 -11.80 34.16
CA ASP A 102 -31.34 -11.31 35.29
C ASP A 102 -30.40 -10.19 34.84
N VAL A 103 -30.79 -8.96 35.20
CA VAL A 103 -30.06 -7.73 34.90
C VAL A 103 -28.66 -7.73 35.54
N GLU A 104 -28.50 -8.27 36.74
CA GLU A 104 -27.22 -8.27 37.44
C GLU A 104 -26.27 -9.34 36.89
N ALA A 105 -26.77 -10.54 36.59
CA ALA A 105 -25.99 -11.57 35.89
C ALA A 105 -25.51 -11.08 34.51
N THR A 106 -26.41 -10.44 33.76
CA THR A 106 -26.11 -9.83 32.47
C THR A 106 -25.04 -8.73 32.58
N ARG A 107 -25.18 -7.83 33.56
CA ARG A 107 -24.18 -6.78 33.84
C ARG A 107 -22.83 -7.36 34.24
N ALA A 108 -22.81 -8.40 35.07
CA ALA A 108 -21.59 -9.07 35.51
C ALA A 108 -20.87 -9.74 34.32
N SER A 109 -21.61 -10.44 33.47
CA SER A 109 -21.06 -11.04 32.24
C SER A 109 -20.47 -9.98 31.30
N ALA A 110 -21.24 -8.93 30.99
CA ALA A 110 -20.74 -7.83 30.17
C ALA A 110 -19.47 -7.22 30.77
N LYS A 111 -19.45 -7.00 32.10
CA LYS A 111 -18.25 -6.44 32.77
C LYS A 111 -17.00 -7.28 32.50
N ARG A 112 -17.10 -8.61 32.65
CA ARG A 112 -15.96 -9.53 32.44
C ARG A 112 -15.43 -9.43 31.01
N PHE A 113 -16.31 -9.38 30.01
CA PHE A 113 -15.92 -9.24 28.61
C PHE A 113 -15.24 -7.88 28.33
N TYR A 114 -15.81 -6.79 28.84
CA TYR A 114 -15.23 -5.44 28.70
C TYR A 114 -13.89 -5.30 29.42
N ASP A 115 -13.73 -5.91 30.60
CA ASP A 115 -12.47 -5.93 31.33
C ASP A 115 -11.38 -6.69 30.53
N ALA A 116 -11.73 -7.81 29.89
CA ALA A 116 -10.82 -8.56 29.02
C ALA A 116 -10.42 -7.76 27.76
N TRP A 117 -11.37 -7.12 27.07
CA TRP A 117 -11.05 -6.18 25.98
C TRP A 117 -10.15 -5.03 26.45
N SER A 118 -10.42 -4.49 27.64
CA SER A 118 -9.59 -3.45 28.24
C SER A 118 -8.17 -3.95 28.53
N ARG A 119 -8.01 -5.22 28.96
CA ARG A 119 -6.71 -5.86 29.18
C ARG A 119 -5.90 -5.92 27.89
N ILE A 120 -6.45 -6.50 26.81
CA ILE A 120 -5.84 -6.58 25.47
C ILE A 120 -5.41 -5.20 24.98
N THR A 121 -6.33 -4.23 25.01
CA THR A 121 -6.02 -2.89 24.51
C THR A 121 -5.03 -2.14 25.39
N THR A 122 -4.86 -2.49 26.66
CA THR A 122 -3.92 -1.80 27.55
C THR A 122 -2.49 -2.28 27.33
N VAL A 123 -2.27 -3.60 27.16
CA VAL A 123 -0.91 -4.13 26.97
C VAL A 123 -0.26 -3.66 25.67
N LEU A 124 -1.08 -3.22 24.71
CA LEU A 124 -0.64 -2.67 23.42
C LEU A 124 -0.55 -1.15 23.38
N ASP A 125 -0.98 -0.47 24.44
CA ASP A 125 -1.06 1.00 24.46
C ASP A 125 0.21 1.61 25.05
N PRO A 126 1.07 2.23 24.23
CA PRO A 126 2.31 2.84 24.70
C PRO A 126 2.07 4.03 25.64
N ALA A 127 0.86 4.59 25.66
CA ALA A 127 0.53 5.82 26.36
C ALA A 127 -0.96 5.83 26.75
N ARG A 128 -1.37 4.81 27.51
CA ARG A 128 -2.74 4.67 28.02
C ARG A 128 -3.08 5.88 28.89
N HIS A 129 -4.27 6.43 28.68
CA HIS A 129 -4.81 7.56 29.45
C HIS A 129 -6.31 7.41 29.64
N ASP A 130 -6.90 8.22 30.52
CA ASP A 130 -8.35 8.29 30.64
C ASP A 130 -8.98 8.83 29.35
N ARG A 131 -9.88 8.03 28.77
CA ARG A 131 -10.63 8.35 27.55
C ARG A 131 -12.10 8.63 27.84
N ARG A 132 -12.47 8.82 29.10
CA ARG A 132 -13.82 9.25 29.51
C ARG A 132 -13.91 10.76 29.57
N THR A 133 -12.82 11.44 29.95
CA THR A 133 -12.78 12.90 30.11
C THR A 133 -11.67 13.54 29.28
N ARG A 134 -11.91 14.77 28.80
CA ARG A 134 -10.93 15.50 27.97
C ARG A 134 -9.88 16.17 28.86
N MET A 135 -8.62 15.79 28.69
CA MET A 135 -7.50 16.39 29.43
C MET A 135 -7.09 17.78 28.91
N PRO A 136 -6.40 18.60 29.72
CA PRO A 136 -5.75 19.83 29.28
C PRO A 136 -4.76 19.58 28.13
N ARG A 137 -4.62 20.56 27.22
CA ARG A 137 -3.79 20.40 26.02
C ARG A 137 -2.30 20.21 26.34
N GLY A 138 -1.78 20.86 27.37
CA GLY A 138 -0.38 20.69 27.80
C GLY A 138 -0.03 19.25 28.18
N GLN A 139 -0.90 18.60 28.96
CA GLN A 139 -0.72 17.19 29.36
C GLN A 139 -0.78 16.22 28.16
N ALA A 140 -1.63 16.51 27.16
CA ALA A 140 -1.76 15.66 25.97
C ALA A 140 -0.50 15.62 25.10
N VAL A 141 0.40 16.62 25.23
CA VAL A 141 1.67 16.65 24.49
C VAL A 141 2.53 15.43 24.83
N THR A 142 2.59 15.05 26.11
CA THR A 142 3.37 13.88 26.57
C THR A 142 2.86 12.59 25.94
N TYR A 143 1.53 12.36 25.97
CA TYR A 143 0.93 11.19 25.34
C TYR A 143 1.13 11.18 23.82
N ARG A 144 1.00 12.33 23.16
CA ARG A 144 1.25 12.45 21.72
C ARG A 144 2.72 12.19 21.38
N ARG A 145 3.66 12.69 22.18
CA ARG A 145 5.10 12.42 22.04
C ARG A 145 5.38 10.94 22.23
N ALA A 146 4.80 10.25 23.20
CA ALA A 146 4.98 8.80 23.35
C ALA A 146 4.53 8.00 22.11
N TRP A 147 3.45 8.45 21.45
CA TRP A 147 3.01 7.89 20.17
C TRP A 147 3.88 8.30 18.97
N LEU A 148 4.58 9.44 19.01
CA LEU A 148 5.43 9.97 17.93
C LEU A 148 6.90 9.56 18.04
N GLN A 149 7.44 9.47 19.25
CA GLN A 149 8.82 9.04 19.54
C GLN A 149 9.01 7.57 19.18
N ARG A 150 8.01 6.73 19.49
CA ARG A 150 7.94 5.40 18.90
C ARG A 150 7.81 5.47 17.37
N ALA A 151 7.09 6.46 16.85
CA ALA A 151 6.86 6.63 15.42
C ALA A 151 8.07 7.11 14.59
N HIS A 152 9.25 7.40 15.16
CA HIS A 152 10.43 7.60 14.31
C HIS A 152 10.79 6.31 13.54
N HIS A 153 10.34 5.15 14.02
CA HIS A 153 10.50 3.86 13.34
C HIS A 153 9.24 2.98 13.38
N ASP A 154 8.25 3.28 14.24
CA ASP A 154 7.06 2.45 14.38
C ASP A 154 5.92 3.06 15.20
N SER A 155 4.69 2.99 14.71
CA SER A 155 3.55 3.09 15.63
C SER A 155 3.33 1.81 16.42
N THR A 156 4.21 1.55 17.39
CA THR A 156 4.25 0.34 18.22
C THR A 156 4.39 -0.94 17.38
N PRO A 157 5.61 -1.51 17.23
CA PRO A 157 5.86 -2.64 16.34
C PRO A 157 4.97 -3.84 16.59
N VAL A 158 4.70 -4.07 17.87
CA VAL A 158 3.83 -5.13 18.35
C VAL A 158 2.38 -4.92 17.90
N LEU A 159 1.85 -3.69 17.97
CA LEU A 159 0.48 -3.41 17.54
C LEU A 159 0.32 -3.60 16.02
N SER A 160 1.26 -3.06 15.24
CA SER A 160 1.25 -3.23 13.78
C SER A 160 1.38 -4.70 13.40
N ARG A 161 2.26 -5.45 14.07
CA ARG A 161 2.43 -6.90 13.88
C ARG A 161 1.15 -7.67 14.19
N ILE A 162 0.54 -7.48 15.38
CA ILE A 162 -0.71 -8.16 15.76
C ILE A 162 -1.83 -7.84 14.78
N ALA A 163 -1.99 -6.57 14.39
CA ALA A 163 -3.00 -6.17 13.43
C ALA A 163 -2.80 -6.85 12.07
N ASN A 164 -1.58 -6.86 11.54
CA ASN A 164 -1.28 -7.51 10.26
C ASN A 164 -1.36 -9.03 10.33
N LYS A 165 -1.04 -9.67 11.47
CA LYS A 165 -1.30 -11.11 11.66
C LYS A 165 -2.76 -11.45 11.43
N LEU A 166 -3.69 -10.65 11.95
CA LEU A 166 -5.14 -10.82 11.67
C LEU A 166 -5.46 -10.61 10.19
N VAL A 167 -5.06 -9.47 9.61
CA VAL A 167 -5.36 -9.12 8.19
C VAL A 167 -4.80 -10.15 7.22
N LEU A 168 -3.59 -10.66 7.48
CA LEU A 168 -2.86 -11.58 6.60
C LEU A 168 -3.23 -13.04 6.83
N THR A 169 -3.98 -13.40 7.87
CA THR A 169 -4.37 -14.80 8.09
C THR A 169 -5.18 -15.34 6.90
N PRO A 170 -6.25 -14.68 6.42
CA PRO A 170 -6.94 -15.11 5.20
C PRO A 170 -6.06 -15.10 3.95
N VAL A 171 -5.11 -14.15 3.86
CA VAL A 171 -4.14 -14.06 2.74
C VAL A 171 -3.24 -15.30 2.72
N ARG A 172 -2.70 -15.68 3.87
CA ARG A 172 -1.88 -16.88 4.03
C ARG A 172 -2.65 -18.15 3.66
N THR A 173 -3.93 -18.22 4.01
CA THR A 173 -4.82 -19.31 3.58
C THR A 173 -5.02 -19.32 2.06
N ALA A 174 -5.23 -18.16 1.44
CA ALA A 174 -5.39 -18.07 -0.02
C ALA A 174 -4.13 -18.52 -0.77
N VAL A 175 -2.95 -18.10 -0.28
CA VAL A 175 -1.64 -18.53 -0.81
C VAL A 175 -1.44 -20.04 -0.63
N ALA A 176 -1.70 -20.59 0.57
CA ALA A 176 -1.57 -22.04 0.82
C ALA A 176 -2.41 -22.90 -0.14
N ARG A 177 -3.50 -22.33 -0.66
CA ARG A 177 -4.46 -22.99 -1.53
C ARG A 177 -4.23 -22.73 -3.02
N GLY A 178 -3.14 -22.05 -3.38
CA GLY A 178 -2.85 -21.68 -4.78
C GLY A 178 -3.80 -20.64 -5.37
N LEU A 179 -4.67 -20.00 -4.56
CA LEU A 179 -5.63 -19.01 -5.08
C LEU A 179 -4.94 -17.73 -5.58
N MET A 180 -3.68 -17.53 -5.21
CA MET A 180 -2.86 -16.37 -5.58
C MET A 180 -1.78 -16.70 -6.62
N ASP A 181 -1.77 -17.89 -7.22
CA ASP A 181 -0.67 -18.35 -8.12
C ASP A 181 -0.53 -17.47 -9.37
N ASP A 182 -1.63 -16.91 -9.86
CA ASP A 182 -1.64 -16.00 -11.01
C ASP A 182 -1.27 -14.54 -10.68
N TRP A 183 -1.11 -14.21 -9.39
CA TRP A 183 -0.77 -12.87 -8.94
C TRP A 183 0.73 -12.59 -9.12
N ALA A 184 1.06 -11.62 -9.97
CA ALA A 184 2.43 -11.27 -10.31
C ALA A 184 3.17 -10.42 -9.24
N GLY A 185 2.54 -10.18 -8.08
CA GLY A 185 3.12 -9.37 -7.02
C GLY A 185 2.84 -7.86 -7.13
N ASP A 186 2.05 -7.41 -8.11
CA ASP A 186 1.71 -5.99 -8.24
C ASP A 186 0.80 -5.52 -7.10
N LEU A 187 1.05 -4.31 -6.63
CA LEU A 187 0.35 -3.71 -5.51
C LEU A 187 -0.12 -2.30 -5.80
N SER A 188 -1.14 -1.91 -5.04
CA SER A 188 -1.57 -0.53 -4.92
C SER A 188 -1.59 -0.12 -3.45
N VAL A 189 -1.25 1.14 -3.19
CA VAL A 189 -1.23 1.73 -1.86
C VAL A 189 -2.11 2.98 -1.79
N ASP A 190 -2.91 3.09 -0.74
CA ASP A 190 -3.76 4.24 -0.50
C ASP A 190 -3.95 4.46 1.01
N ALA A 191 -4.26 5.70 1.39
CA ALA A 191 -4.52 6.05 2.77
C ALA A 191 -6.02 6.30 2.98
N THR A 192 -6.66 5.48 3.80
CA THR A 192 -8.11 5.54 4.06
C THR A 192 -8.40 6.13 5.44
N ALA A 193 -9.38 7.03 5.51
CA ALA A 193 -9.81 7.62 6.78
C ALA A 193 -10.45 6.57 7.70
N ILE A 194 -10.00 6.52 8.95
CA ILE A 194 -10.64 5.79 10.06
C ILE A 194 -11.24 6.84 11.00
N PRO A 195 -12.51 7.22 10.82
CA PRO A 195 -13.14 8.24 11.66
C PRO A 195 -13.29 7.76 13.10
N THR A 196 -13.19 8.71 14.03
CA THR A 196 -13.44 8.48 15.45
C THR A 196 -14.65 9.28 15.93
N TRP A 197 -15.15 8.92 17.11
CA TRP A 197 -16.20 9.68 17.82
C TRP A 197 -15.68 10.90 18.56
N ALA A 198 -14.37 11.04 18.69
CA ALA A 198 -13.81 12.08 19.52
C ALA A 198 -13.92 13.44 18.84
N ARG A 199 -14.20 14.46 19.65
CA ARG A 199 -14.18 15.85 19.18
C ARG A 199 -12.76 16.32 18.91
N HIS A 200 -12.62 17.30 18.03
CA HIS A 200 -11.35 17.99 17.80
C HIS A 200 -10.79 18.61 19.10
N SER A 201 -9.46 18.67 19.19
CA SER A 201 -8.79 19.46 20.23
C SER A 201 -9.17 20.93 20.11
N THR A 202 -9.46 21.58 21.25
CA THR A 202 -9.64 23.04 21.33
C THR A 202 -8.33 23.70 21.77
N LYS A 203 -8.33 25.03 21.97
CA LYS A 203 -7.19 25.75 22.55
C LYS A 203 -6.84 25.21 23.96
N ARG A 204 -7.85 24.89 24.77
CA ARG A 204 -7.70 24.48 26.19
C ARG A 204 -7.64 22.96 26.41
N ARG A 205 -8.42 22.18 25.64
CA ARG A 205 -8.64 20.75 25.90
C ARG A 205 -8.25 19.89 24.70
N ALA A 206 -7.53 18.81 24.95
CA ALA A 206 -7.20 17.84 23.92
C ALA A 206 -8.41 17.00 23.50
N SER A 207 -8.35 16.38 22.32
CA SER A 207 -9.25 15.30 21.94
C SER A 207 -9.07 14.10 22.88
N LEU A 208 -10.12 13.29 23.05
CA LEU A 208 -10.01 11.97 23.70
C LEU A 208 -9.11 11.02 22.89
N GLU A 209 -8.96 11.28 21.60
CA GLU A 209 -8.04 10.58 20.71
C GLU A 209 -6.80 11.45 20.50
N VAL A 210 -5.91 11.50 21.48
CA VAL A 210 -4.76 12.42 21.51
C VAL A 210 -3.83 12.29 20.29
N SER A 211 -3.78 11.11 19.67
CA SER A 211 -2.98 10.78 18.49
C SER A 211 -3.75 10.88 17.17
N ALA A 212 -5.06 11.16 17.19
CA ALA A 212 -5.84 11.40 15.97
C ALA A 212 -5.57 12.79 15.39
N GLY A 213 -5.93 12.96 14.12
CA GLY A 213 -5.79 14.21 13.37
C GLY A 213 -6.87 14.37 12.31
N VAL A 214 -6.70 15.34 11.43
CA VAL A 214 -7.58 15.55 10.28
C VAL A 214 -6.99 14.83 9.08
N HIS A 215 -7.67 13.80 8.60
CA HIS A 215 -7.40 13.17 7.32
C HIS A 215 -8.12 13.95 6.21
N VAL A 216 -7.41 14.23 5.12
CA VAL A 216 -7.95 14.90 3.94
C VAL A 216 -7.93 13.88 2.81
N SER A 217 -9.11 13.53 2.30
CA SER A 217 -9.24 12.62 1.16
C SER A 217 -8.99 13.34 -0.17
N GLY A 218 -8.84 12.59 -1.26
CA GLY A 218 -8.58 13.14 -2.60
C GLY A 218 -9.60 14.18 -3.10
N GLY A 219 -10.85 14.14 -2.61
CA GLY A 219 -11.88 15.13 -2.90
C GLY A 219 -11.89 16.36 -1.97
N GLY A 220 -10.89 16.51 -1.09
CA GLY A 220 -10.81 17.59 -0.11
C GLY A 220 -11.68 17.39 1.14
N HIS A 221 -12.47 16.32 1.21
CA HIS A 221 -13.28 16.02 2.39
C HIS A 221 -12.38 15.75 3.61
N LYS A 222 -12.67 16.45 4.71
CA LYS A 222 -11.92 16.42 5.96
C LYS A 222 -12.61 15.51 6.97
N THR A 223 -11.92 14.46 7.41
CA THR A 223 -12.43 13.51 8.40
C THR A 223 -11.52 13.50 9.62
N PHE A 224 -12.08 13.70 10.82
CA PHE A 224 -11.31 13.59 12.06
C PHE A 224 -11.17 12.12 12.49
N GLY A 225 -9.94 11.70 12.70
CA GLY A 225 -9.61 10.33 13.11
C GLY A 225 -8.19 9.93 12.76
N TYR A 226 -8.03 8.69 12.33
CA TYR A 226 -6.75 8.13 11.90
C TYR A 226 -6.71 7.95 10.38
N SER A 227 -5.53 7.67 9.84
CA SER A 227 -5.34 7.18 8.46
C SER A 227 -4.86 5.75 8.52
N ALA A 228 -5.51 4.85 7.79
CA ALA A 228 -5.01 3.52 7.51
C ALA A 228 -4.32 3.53 6.14
N THR A 229 -3.01 3.34 6.11
CA THR A 229 -2.31 2.99 4.87
C THR A 229 -2.60 1.52 4.59
N LEU A 230 -3.18 1.22 3.44
CA LEU A 230 -3.57 -0.13 3.01
C LEU A 230 -2.77 -0.53 1.78
N LEU A 231 -2.26 -1.76 1.77
CA LEU A 231 -1.76 -2.41 0.55
C LEU A 231 -2.83 -3.33 0.00
N VAL A 232 -2.98 -3.34 -1.32
CA VAL A 232 -3.99 -4.12 -2.02
C VAL A 232 -3.35 -4.85 -3.19
N ALA A 233 -3.63 -6.16 -3.30
CA ALA A 233 -3.26 -6.94 -4.47
C ALA A 233 -3.95 -6.37 -5.71
N GLY A 234 -3.18 -6.15 -6.76
CA GLY A 234 -3.68 -5.68 -8.05
C GLY A 234 -2.84 -6.25 -9.18
N HIS A 235 -3.14 -5.84 -10.41
CA HIS A 235 -2.38 -6.18 -11.59
C HIS A 235 -2.11 -4.92 -12.40
N ALA A 236 -0.89 -4.78 -12.93
CA ALA A 236 -0.59 -3.75 -13.92
C ALA A 236 -1.18 -4.10 -15.29
N GLU A 237 -1.23 -5.39 -15.63
CA GLU A 237 -1.78 -5.87 -16.90
C GLU A 237 -3.25 -6.33 -16.75
N PRO A 238 -4.21 -5.69 -17.44
CA PRO A 238 -5.63 -6.03 -17.35
C PRO A 238 -5.99 -7.48 -17.71
N SER A 239 -5.19 -8.19 -18.51
CA SER A 239 -5.44 -9.58 -18.88
C SER A 239 -5.38 -10.58 -17.71
N ARG A 240 -4.88 -10.14 -16.55
CA ARG A 240 -4.85 -10.92 -15.29
C ARG A 240 -6.09 -10.70 -14.42
N ALA A 241 -7.02 -9.85 -14.84
CA ALA A 241 -8.24 -9.58 -14.08
C ALA A 241 -9.03 -10.86 -13.81
N GLY A 242 -9.52 -10.99 -12.57
CA GLY A 242 -10.37 -12.11 -12.14
C GLY A 242 -9.66 -13.44 -11.92
N ARG A 243 -8.32 -13.52 -12.06
CA ARG A 243 -7.57 -14.77 -11.88
C ARG A 243 -7.20 -15.10 -10.43
N TYR A 244 -7.30 -14.12 -9.53
CA TYR A 244 -7.02 -14.28 -8.10
C TYR A 244 -7.94 -13.38 -7.27
N PRO A 245 -8.18 -13.69 -5.98
CA PRO A 245 -9.00 -12.84 -5.13
C PRO A 245 -8.25 -11.54 -4.80
N GLN A 246 -8.98 -10.42 -4.84
CA GLN A 246 -8.39 -9.11 -4.62
C GLN A 246 -8.28 -8.77 -3.12
N LEU A 247 -7.19 -9.21 -2.49
CA LEU A 247 -7.02 -9.11 -1.04
C LEU A 247 -6.33 -7.82 -0.57
N CYS A 248 -6.67 -7.39 0.65
CA CYS A 248 -5.87 -6.47 1.43
C CYS A 248 -4.62 -7.19 1.94
N MET A 249 -3.45 -6.73 1.48
CA MET A 249 -2.13 -7.32 1.73
C MET A 249 -1.40 -6.68 2.91
N GLY A 250 -2.06 -5.79 3.66
CA GLY A 250 -1.49 -5.19 4.85
C GLY A 250 -2.12 -3.85 5.20
N MET A 251 -1.92 -3.46 6.45
CA MET A 251 -2.55 -2.29 7.07
C MET A 251 -1.61 -1.62 8.07
N SER A 252 -1.57 -0.29 8.06
CA SER A 252 -0.96 0.50 9.13
C SER A 252 -1.80 1.72 9.51
N VAL A 253 -2.19 1.82 10.78
CA VAL A 253 -3.01 2.92 11.30
C VAL A 253 -2.13 3.98 11.95
N HIS A 254 -2.23 5.20 11.44
CA HIS A 254 -1.42 6.30 11.92
C HIS A 254 -2.09 7.66 11.95
N THR A 255 -1.41 8.59 12.62
CA THR A 255 -1.81 9.99 12.62
C THR A 255 -1.76 10.51 11.17
N PRO A 256 -2.84 11.15 10.69
CA PRO A 256 -2.87 11.68 9.33
C PRO A 256 -1.72 12.65 9.04
N GLY A 257 -1.19 12.59 7.81
CA GLY A 257 -0.23 13.55 7.27
C GLY A 257 1.21 13.49 7.83
N LYS A 258 1.54 12.52 8.70
CA LYS A 258 2.89 12.45 9.30
C LYS A 258 3.84 11.46 8.63
N GLN A 259 3.36 10.32 8.10
CA GLN A 259 4.23 9.18 7.77
C GLN A 259 3.73 8.27 6.64
N ILE A 260 3.01 8.79 5.65
CA ILE A 260 2.43 7.94 4.59
C ILE A 260 3.46 7.05 3.87
N GLY A 261 4.62 7.61 3.48
CA GLY A 261 5.69 6.87 2.79
C GLY A 261 6.29 5.75 3.62
N PRO A 262 6.83 6.04 4.83
CA PRO A 262 7.44 5.02 5.68
C PRO A 262 6.48 3.89 6.06
N GLN A 263 5.19 4.21 6.25
CA GLN A 263 4.17 3.20 6.57
C GLN A 263 3.91 2.26 5.38
N ALA A 264 3.86 2.78 4.15
CA ALA A 264 3.77 1.95 2.96
C ALA A 264 4.99 1.03 2.79
N VAL A 265 6.20 1.58 2.87
CA VAL A 265 7.47 0.83 2.73
C VAL A 265 7.52 -0.36 3.70
N ARG A 266 7.11 -0.14 4.95
CA ARG A 266 7.07 -1.19 5.94
C ARG A 266 6.11 -2.32 5.58
N LEU A 267 4.91 -1.99 5.09
CA LEU A 267 3.97 -3.00 4.64
C LEU A 267 4.54 -3.80 3.46
N LEU A 268 5.29 -3.17 2.55
CA LEU A 268 5.97 -3.88 1.46
C LEU A 268 7.03 -4.85 1.98
N GLN A 269 7.77 -4.48 3.03
CA GLN A 269 8.73 -5.38 3.69
C GLN A 269 8.05 -6.60 4.33
N ILE A 270 6.84 -6.43 4.86
CA ILE A 270 6.03 -7.53 5.41
C ILE A 270 5.58 -8.45 4.28
N VAL A 271 5.02 -7.89 3.19
CA VAL A 271 4.57 -8.67 2.03
C VAL A 271 5.71 -9.42 1.36
N LYS A 272 6.91 -8.82 1.26
CA LYS A 272 8.11 -9.47 0.72
C LYS A 272 8.50 -10.76 1.45
N ARG A 273 8.14 -10.90 2.73
CA ARG A 273 8.38 -12.12 3.51
C ARG A 273 7.31 -13.20 3.30
N LEU A 274 6.12 -12.81 2.82
CA LEU A 274 5.07 -13.74 2.39
C LEU A 274 5.30 -14.26 0.98
N TRP A 275 5.86 -13.41 0.12
CA TRP A 275 6.01 -13.70 -1.30
C TRP A 275 7.25 -12.99 -1.85
N PRO A 276 8.11 -13.67 -2.64
CA PRO A 276 9.29 -13.06 -3.26
C PRO A 276 8.87 -12.15 -4.43
N VAL A 277 8.26 -11.02 -4.12
CA VAL A 277 7.66 -10.08 -5.08
C VAL A 277 8.67 -9.08 -5.63
N GLN A 278 8.64 -8.92 -6.96
CA GLN A 278 9.21 -7.80 -7.69
C GLN A 278 8.16 -7.28 -8.69
N GLY A 279 7.17 -6.54 -8.19
CA GLY A 279 6.04 -6.05 -8.97
C GLY A 279 6.02 -4.52 -9.14
N TYR A 280 4.97 -4.01 -9.78
CA TYR A 280 4.65 -2.59 -9.81
C TYR A 280 3.93 -2.15 -8.54
N LEU A 281 4.19 -0.92 -8.08
CA LEU A 281 3.51 -0.29 -6.96
C LEU A 281 2.87 1.03 -7.40
N ALA A 282 1.54 1.09 -7.41
CA ALA A 282 0.82 2.34 -7.65
C ALA A 282 0.39 3.02 -6.35
N GLY A 283 0.39 4.36 -6.35
CA GLY A 283 -0.07 5.18 -5.24
C GLY A 283 -0.59 6.53 -5.74
N ASP A 284 -1.35 7.23 -4.89
CA ASP A 284 -1.84 8.56 -5.20
C ASP A 284 -0.75 9.65 -5.19
N LEU A 285 -1.15 10.90 -5.45
CA LEU A 285 -0.24 12.06 -5.47
C LEU A 285 0.44 12.33 -4.12
N ALA A 286 -0.10 11.83 -3.00
CA ALA A 286 0.54 11.98 -1.70
C ALA A 286 1.84 11.15 -1.64
N TYR A 287 1.87 9.97 -2.27
CA TYR A 287 3.07 9.14 -2.42
C TYR A 287 4.06 9.75 -3.41
N SER A 288 3.60 10.29 -4.54
CA SER A 288 4.46 11.07 -5.46
C SER A 288 5.13 12.24 -4.73
N GLY A 289 4.39 12.90 -3.83
CA GLY A 289 4.86 14.02 -3.03
C GLY A 289 5.79 13.66 -1.88
N ALA A 290 5.89 12.37 -1.51
CA ALA A 290 6.70 11.92 -0.40
C ALA A 290 8.20 12.25 -0.59
N LYS A 291 8.94 12.30 0.52
CA LYS A 291 10.40 12.47 0.49
C LYS A 291 11.06 11.23 -0.12
N VAL A 292 12.19 11.42 -0.77
CA VAL A 292 12.89 10.38 -1.53
C VAL A 292 13.32 9.24 -0.61
N GLU A 293 14.01 9.61 0.47
CA GLU A 293 14.54 8.75 1.52
C GLU A 293 13.45 8.03 2.33
N ASN A 294 12.20 8.52 2.28
CA ASN A 294 11.08 7.97 3.05
C ASN A 294 10.16 7.07 2.23
N PHE A 295 10.28 7.04 0.90
CA PHE A 295 9.37 6.28 0.05
C PHE A 295 10.04 5.79 -1.23
N HIS A 296 10.54 6.69 -2.07
CA HIS A 296 11.00 6.35 -3.42
C HIS A 296 12.18 5.37 -3.42
N ASP A 297 13.24 5.67 -2.69
CA ASP A 297 14.42 4.79 -2.64
C ASP A 297 14.11 3.50 -1.86
N PRO A 298 13.45 3.56 -0.68
CA PRO A 298 13.12 2.33 0.02
C PRO A 298 12.15 1.40 -0.74
N VAL A 299 11.20 1.93 -1.52
CA VAL A 299 10.33 1.10 -2.38
C VAL A 299 11.16 0.32 -3.40
N ARG A 300 12.11 0.98 -4.06
CA ARG A 300 13.03 0.32 -5.02
C ARG A 300 13.95 -0.68 -4.31
N ALA A 301 14.47 -0.35 -3.14
CA ALA A 301 15.32 -1.24 -2.34
C ALA A 301 14.56 -2.50 -1.87
N VAL A 302 13.25 -2.41 -1.62
CA VAL A 302 12.42 -3.58 -1.35
C VAL A 302 12.27 -4.46 -2.59
N GLY A 303 12.32 -3.89 -3.80
CA GLY A 303 12.23 -4.60 -5.08
C GLY A 303 11.03 -4.20 -5.95
N TYR A 304 10.31 -3.15 -5.57
CA TYR A 304 9.12 -2.68 -6.29
C TYR A 304 9.46 -1.56 -7.27
N ARG A 305 8.71 -1.53 -8.38
CA ARG A 305 8.79 -0.51 -9.42
C ARG A 305 7.64 0.49 -9.25
N PRO A 306 7.89 1.74 -8.85
CA PRO A 306 6.83 2.72 -8.70
C PRO A 306 6.11 3.01 -10.02
N VAL A 307 4.78 3.14 -9.94
CA VAL A 307 3.89 3.63 -10.99
C VAL A 307 3.03 4.73 -10.39
N LEU A 308 3.53 5.97 -10.44
CA LEU A 308 3.03 7.16 -9.76
C LEU A 308 2.69 8.23 -10.77
N ASP A 309 1.64 8.99 -10.47
CA ASP A 309 1.24 10.16 -11.25
C ASP A 309 1.90 11.45 -10.72
N TYR A 310 1.94 12.49 -11.55
CA TYR A 310 2.60 13.75 -11.24
C TYR A 310 1.63 14.92 -11.22
N LYS A 311 1.83 15.82 -10.25
CA LYS A 311 1.21 17.15 -10.30
C LYS A 311 1.96 18.05 -11.28
N THR A 312 1.28 19.04 -11.84
CA THR A 312 1.85 20.04 -12.76
C THR A 312 3.16 20.64 -12.24
N THR A 313 3.25 20.96 -10.95
CA THR A 313 4.46 21.53 -10.34
C THR A 313 5.67 20.60 -10.31
N MET A 314 5.49 19.28 -10.48
CA MET A 314 6.58 18.30 -10.59
C MET A 314 7.12 18.19 -12.01
N VAL A 315 6.30 18.49 -13.01
CA VAL A 315 6.67 18.42 -14.43
C VAL A 315 7.33 19.74 -14.82
N ARG A 316 8.65 19.77 -14.67
CA ARG A 316 9.51 20.89 -15.04
C ARG A 316 10.89 20.36 -15.45
N LYS A 317 11.63 21.14 -16.22
CA LYS A 317 13.02 20.81 -16.57
C LYS A 317 13.85 20.70 -15.29
N ASP A 318 14.57 19.60 -15.11
CA ASP A 318 15.49 19.44 -13.99
C ASP A 318 16.68 20.39 -14.18
N LYS A 319 17.00 21.14 -13.13
CA LYS A 319 18.15 22.05 -13.12
C LYS A 319 19.47 21.28 -13.01
N ASN A 320 19.41 20.06 -12.51
CA ASN A 320 20.57 19.19 -12.30
C ASN A 320 20.75 18.18 -13.44
N ALA A 321 20.22 18.48 -14.64
CA ALA A 321 20.34 17.58 -15.77
C ALA A 321 21.83 17.36 -16.14
N VAL A 322 22.22 16.09 -16.21
CA VAL A 322 23.63 15.68 -16.38
C VAL A 322 24.06 15.88 -17.82
N GLU A 323 25.28 16.39 -18.01
CA GLU A 323 25.98 16.47 -19.30
C GLU A 323 25.18 17.15 -20.44
N GLY A 324 24.35 18.11 -20.05
CA GLY A 324 23.55 18.94 -20.97
C GLY A 324 22.35 18.22 -21.58
N THR A 325 21.83 17.19 -20.92
CA THR A 325 20.55 16.54 -21.27
C THR A 325 19.35 17.42 -20.93
N LEU A 326 18.20 17.15 -21.55
CA LEU A 326 16.91 17.69 -21.11
C LEU A 326 16.21 16.65 -20.24
N ALA A 327 16.22 16.85 -18.93
CA ALA A 327 15.55 15.97 -17.98
C ALA A 327 14.17 16.52 -17.59
N ILE A 328 13.08 15.76 -17.83
CA ILE A 328 11.71 16.18 -17.50
C ILE A 328 10.82 14.95 -17.24
N ALA A 329 10.02 15.00 -16.17
CA ALA A 329 9.05 13.94 -15.82
C ALA A 329 9.63 12.50 -15.83
N GLY A 330 10.91 12.35 -15.48
CA GLY A 330 11.60 11.06 -15.45
C GLY A 330 12.38 10.71 -16.71
N ASP A 331 12.11 11.37 -17.83
CA ASP A 331 12.81 11.13 -19.09
C ASP A 331 14.08 11.94 -19.21
N LEU A 332 15.07 11.31 -19.86
CA LEU A 332 16.29 11.97 -20.33
C LEU A 332 16.17 12.14 -21.84
N LEU A 333 15.93 13.37 -22.27
CA LEU A 333 15.67 13.74 -23.66
C LEU A 333 16.87 14.45 -24.29
N CYS A 334 16.90 14.45 -25.62
CA CYS A 334 17.78 15.30 -26.42
C CYS A 334 17.63 16.78 -25.98
N PRO A 335 18.73 17.54 -25.80
CA PRO A 335 18.65 18.96 -25.40
C PRO A 335 17.83 19.82 -26.36
N HIS A 336 17.75 19.42 -27.63
CA HIS A 336 17.00 20.11 -28.69
C HIS A 336 15.68 19.40 -29.02
N THR A 337 15.07 18.75 -28.03
CA THR A 337 13.69 18.27 -28.16
C THR A 337 12.76 19.44 -28.42
N PRO A 338 11.89 19.37 -29.46
CA PRO A 338 10.95 20.44 -29.79
C PRO A 338 10.09 20.90 -28.61
N GLN A 339 9.85 22.21 -28.51
CA GLN A 339 9.08 22.80 -27.41
C GLN A 339 7.65 22.22 -27.34
N ARG A 340 7.01 21.95 -28.49
CA ARG A 340 5.69 21.28 -28.55
C ARG A 340 5.63 19.94 -27.78
N ILE A 341 6.73 19.18 -27.75
CA ILE A 341 6.78 17.91 -27.00
C ILE A 341 6.86 18.21 -25.51
N ILE A 342 7.70 19.18 -25.10
CA ILE A 342 7.80 19.64 -23.71
C ILE A 342 6.43 20.16 -23.21
N ASP A 343 5.73 20.93 -24.04
CA ASP A 343 4.39 21.46 -23.74
C ASP A 343 3.36 20.32 -23.59
N THR A 344 3.56 19.20 -24.28
CA THR A 344 2.71 18.01 -24.14
C THR A 344 2.85 17.37 -22.75
N TYR A 345 4.06 17.31 -22.17
CA TYR A 345 4.21 16.86 -20.77
C TYR A 345 3.42 17.76 -19.81
N HIS A 346 3.46 19.08 -20.02
CA HIS A 346 2.73 20.04 -19.20
C HIS A 346 1.21 19.88 -19.35
N ARG A 347 0.71 19.72 -20.59
CA ARG A 347 -0.71 19.43 -20.87
C ARG A 347 -1.16 18.11 -20.26
N MET A 348 -0.36 17.05 -20.37
CA MET A 348 -0.63 15.74 -19.77
C MET A 348 -0.76 15.85 -18.23
N ALA A 349 0.08 16.67 -17.59
CA ALA A 349 0.06 16.87 -16.14
C ALA A 349 -1.14 17.72 -15.69
N ALA A 350 -1.57 18.66 -16.54
CA ALA A 350 -2.73 19.50 -16.30
C ALA A 350 -4.07 18.78 -16.56
N ALA A 351 -4.05 17.74 -17.39
CA ALA A 351 -5.22 16.94 -17.70
C ALA A 351 -5.72 16.16 -16.46
N LYS A 352 -6.92 16.56 -15.98
CA LYS A 352 -7.59 15.92 -14.83
C LYS A 352 -8.47 14.74 -15.23
N GLN A 353 -8.97 14.73 -16.46
CA GLN A 353 -9.87 13.70 -16.97
C GLN A 353 -9.10 12.63 -17.73
N SER A 354 -9.45 11.36 -17.53
CA SER A 354 -8.83 10.23 -18.23
C SER A 354 -8.96 10.35 -19.75
N LYS A 355 -10.13 10.79 -20.25
CA LYS A 355 -10.37 10.97 -21.69
C LYS A 355 -9.39 11.97 -22.33
N THR A 356 -9.15 13.12 -21.68
CA THR A 356 -8.17 14.11 -22.15
C THR A 356 -6.75 13.53 -22.18
N ARG A 357 -6.38 12.67 -21.23
CA ARG A 357 -5.07 12.00 -21.23
C ARG A 357 -4.93 10.96 -22.35
N GLU A 358 -6.03 10.30 -22.72
CA GLU A 358 -6.08 9.38 -23.86
C GLU A 358 -5.91 10.13 -25.18
N GLU A 359 -6.56 11.29 -25.33
CA GLU A 359 -6.44 12.16 -26.51
C GLU A 359 -5.00 12.69 -26.70
N LEU A 360 -4.29 12.96 -25.59
CA LEU A 360 -2.89 13.41 -25.60
C LEU A 360 -1.86 12.28 -25.79
N LEU A 361 -2.27 11.01 -25.71
CA LEU A 361 -1.35 9.87 -25.77
C LEU A 361 -0.52 9.82 -27.07
N PRO A 362 -1.10 10.02 -28.27
CA PRO A 362 -0.33 10.03 -29.51
C PRO A 362 0.73 11.15 -29.53
N GLU A 363 0.40 12.34 -29.00
CA GLU A 363 1.34 13.46 -28.89
C GLU A 363 2.47 13.16 -27.89
N MET A 364 2.15 12.44 -26.80
CA MET A 364 3.11 12.03 -25.79
C MET A 364 4.12 11.01 -26.32
N GLN A 365 3.67 10.07 -27.16
CA GLN A 365 4.52 9.08 -27.82
C GLN A 365 5.53 9.72 -28.78
N GLU A 366 5.27 10.95 -29.26
CA GLU A 366 6.23 11.68 -30.09
C GLU A 366 7.54 12.02 -29.36
N ALA A 367 7.57 11.92 -28.03
CA ALA A 367 8.78 12.07 -27.24
C ALA A 367 9.76 10.91 -27.44
N ASP A 368 9.30 9.71 -27.78
CA ASP A 368 10.08 8.47 -27.72
C ASP A 368 11.34 8.47 -28.62
N PRO A 369 11.32 9.02 -29.85
CA PRO A 369 12.54 9.16 -30.65
C PRO A 369 13.60 10.07 -30.00
N TYR A 370 13.18 11.06 -29.20
CA TYR A 370 14.06 12.03 -28.56
C TYR A 370 14.63 11.54 -27.22
N VAL A 371 14.07 10.48 -26.64
CA VAL A 371 14.60 9.85 -25.41
C VAL A 371 15.97 9.26 -25.68
N LEU A 372 16.92 9.52 -24.79
CA LEU A 372 18.26 8.93 -24.85
C LEU A 372 18.19 7.41 -24.59
N PRO A 373 18.49 6.56 -25.60
CA PRO A 373 18.50 5.12 -25.41
C PRO A 373 19.53 4.69 -24.34
N LEU A 374 19.17 3.64 -23.59
CA LEU A 374 20.10 2.93 -22.72
C LEU A 374 21.11 2.19 -23.59
N LYS A 375 22.39 2.47 -23.39
CA LYS A 375 23.49 1.79 -24.08
C LYS A 375 24.16 0.74 -23.21
N GLN A 376 24.26 1.01 -21.92
CA GLN A 376 24.81 0.07 -20.95
C GLN A 376 24.05 0.23 -19.64
N SER A 377 23.55 -0.87 -19.11
CA SER A 377 22.91 -0.94 -17.79
C SER A 377 23.84 -0.43 -16.69
N ALA A 378 23.26 -0.12 -15.55
CA ALA A 378 23.98 0.44 -14.41
C ALA A 378 25.12 -0.47 -13.94
N ASP A 379 26.27 0.13 -13.64
CA ASP A 379 27.38 -0.54 -12.95
C ASP A 379 27.09 -0.71 -11.44
N HIS A 380 28.03 -1.32 -10.72
CA HIS A 380 27.93 -1.52 -9.26
C HIS A 380 27.86 -0.20 -8.46
N ARG A 381 28.16 0.95 -9.08
CA ARG A 381 28.05 2.28 -8.48
C ARG A 381 26.72 2.97 -8.83
N GLY A 382 25.83 2.30 -9.55
CA GLY A 382 24.55 2.87 -9.98
C GLY A 382 24.69 3.85 -11.14
N LEU A 383 25.76 3.76 -11.93
CA LEU A 383 25.97 4.60 -13.10
C LEU A 383 25.62 3.84 -14.38
N GLU A 384 24.68 4.34 -15.15
CA GLU A 384 24.30 3.78 -16.45
C GLU A 384 24.79 4.67 -17.60
N ARG A 385 24.95 4.08 -18.79
CA ARG A 385 25.34 4.86 -19.98
C ARG A 385 24.17 5.07 -20.91
N ARG A 386 23.98 6.34 -21.26
CA ARG A 386 22.94 6.80 -22.18
C ARG A 386 23.59 7.28 -23.47
N GLN A 387 22.93 7.04 -24.60
CA GLN A 387 23.44 7.38 -25.92
C GLN A 387 22.63 8.51 -26.55
N CYS A 388 23.30 9.35 -27.34
CA CYS A 388 22.63 10.35 -28.16
C CYS A 388 21.67 9.64 -29.13
N PRO A 389 20.37 10.02 -29.22
CA PRO A 389 19.40 9.33 -30.07
C PRO A 389 19.72 9.41 -31.58
N ALA A 390 20.57 10.35 -31.99
CA ALA A 390 21.05 10.49 -33.37
C ALA A 390 22.34 9.70 -33.65
N ALA A 391 22.91 9.02 -32.66
CA ALA A 391 24.18 8.30 -32.78
C ALA A 391 23.95 6.78 -32.89
N GLY A 392 24.96 6.08 -33.40
CA GLY A 392 24.96 4.61 -33.51
C GLY A 392 24.46 4.11 -34.87
N THR A 393 24.30 2.79 -34.98
CA THR A 393 23.91 2.11 -36.22
C THR A 393 22.42 2.24 -36.55
N SER A 394 21.60 2.53 -35.55
CA SER A 394 20.15 2.68 -35.68
C SER A 394 19.68 3.99 -35.02
N PRO A 395 20.01 5.16 -35.59
CA PRO A 395 19.62 6.44 -35.02
C PRO A 395 18.09 6.58 -35.05
N ARG A 396 17.51 7.14 -33.98
CA ARG A 396 16.07 7.41 -33.83
C ARG A 396 15.67 8.77 -34.38
N VAL A 397 16.61 9.70 -34.46
CA VAL A 397 16.42 11.05 -35.00
C VAL A 397 17.56 11.41 -35.96
N THR A 398 17.32 12.33 -36.88
CA THR A 398 18.35 12.94 -37.72
C THR A 398 18.83 14.23 -37.04
N CYS A 399 20.15 14.43 -36.91
CA CYS A 399 20.69 15.64 -36.28
C CYS A 399 21.97 16.11 -36.99
N PRO A 400 22.05 17.38 -37.44
CA PRO A 400 23.22 17.89 -38.14
C PRO A 400 24.49 17.89 -37.26
N TRP A 401 24.37 18.24 -35.98
CA TRP A 401 25.51 18.19 -35.05
C TRP A 401 26.05 16.77 -34.84
N ALA A 402 25.18 15.75 -34.88
CA ALA A 402 25.61 14.35 -34.77
C ALA A 402 26.35 13.91 -36.04
N GLN A 403 25.87 14.31 -37.22
CA GLN A 403 26.53 14.03 -38.50
C GLN A 403 27.93 14.67 -38.56
N GLU A 404 28.06 15.93 -38.15
CA GLU A 404 29.34 16.64 -38.06
C GLU A 404 30.33 15.92 -37.12
N ARG A 405 29.86 15.54 -35.92
CA ARG A 405 30.66 14.82 -34.93
C ARG A 405 31.15 13.49 -35.49
N ASP A 406 30.26 12.72 -36.11
CA ASP A 406 30.57 11.38 -36.60
C ASP A 406 31.50 11.45 -37.84
N ALA A 407 31.33 12.45 -38.71
CA ALA A 407 32.25 12.74 -39.82
C ALA A 407 33.66 13.15 -39.31
N SER A 408 33.72 14.01 -38.29
CA SER A 408 34.99 14.42 -37.66
C SER A 408 35.70 13.25 -36.98
N GLY A 409 34.95 12.35 -36.34
CA GLY A 409 35.48 11.12 -35.73
C GLY A 409 36.00 10.11 -36.75
N ALA A 410 35.34 9.99 -37.91
CA ALA A 410 35.80 9.16 -39.02
C ALA A 410 37.11 9.69 -39.64
N HIS A 411 37.23 11.03 -39.75
CA HIS A 411 38.47 11.68 -40.24
C HIS A 411 39.68 11.43 -39.33
N ARG A 412 39.48 11.38 -38.00
CA ARG A 412 40.57 11.07 -37.04
C ARG A 412 40.97 9.59 -37.01
N ARG A 413 40.07 8.66 -37.39
CA ARG A 413 40.31 7.21 -37.38
C ARG A 413 40.89 6.67 -38.68
N ARG A 414 40.79 7.42 -39.77
CA ARG A 414 41.33 7.04 -41.08
C ARG A 414 42.54 7.91 -41.41
N GLY A 415 43.73 7.42 -41.04
CA GLY A 415 44.89 7.65 -41.90
C GLY A 415 44.55 7.09 -43.27
N HIS A 416 44.53 7.98 -44.28
CA HIS A 416 44.37 7.73 -45.71
C HIS A 416 43.60 6.46 -46.16
N THR A 417 42.34 6.67 -46.58
CA THR A 417 41.65 6.10 -47.77
C THR A 417 40.16 5.82 -47.52
N ALA A 418 39.39 5.87 -48.62
CA ALA A 418 37.95 5.71 -48.78
C ALA A 418 37.05 6.89 -48.35
N ARG A 419 37.01 7.92 -49.20
CA ARG A 419 35.80 8.75 -49.38
C ARG A 419 34.71 7.87 -50.00
N ARG A 420 33.68 7.50 -49.24
CA ARG A 420 32.38 7.12 -49.81
C ARG A 420 31.46 8.33 -49.61
N PRO A 421 30.97 8.99 -50.68
CA PRO A 421 30.05 10.10 -50.53
C PRO A 421 28.79 9.60 -49.82
N LEU A 422 28.35 10.30 -48.78
CA LEU A 422 27.00 10.17 -48.26
C LEU A 422 26.05 10.57 -49.42
N ARG A 423 25.40 9.57 -50.02
CA ARG A 423 24.36 9.77 -51.04
C ARG A 423 23.27 10.67 -50.45
N GLY A 424 22.98 11.78 -51.14
CA GLY A 424 21.77 12.62 -51.04
C GLY A 424 21.38 13.09 -49.64
N ARG A 425 21.20 14.40 -49.44
CA ARG A 425 20.45 14.87 -48.28
C ARG A 425 19.09 14.15 -48.29
N PRO A 426 18.73 13.36 -47.27
CA PRO A 426 17.42 12.72 -47.23
C PRO A 426 16.36 13.82 -47.32
N HIS A 427 15.31 13.61 -48.11
CA HIS A 427 14.20 14.55 -48.19
C HIS A 427 13.67 14.79 -46.78
N THR A 428 13.66 16.06 -46.35
CA THR A 428 13.08 16.44 -45.06
C THR A 428 11.58 16.27 -45.15
N ILE A 429 11.05 15.21 -44.54
CA ILE A 429 9.62 15.00 -44.39
C ILE A 429 9.17 15.78 -43.15
N ASP A 430 8.15 16.62 -43.28
CA ASP A 430 7.57 17.33 -42.14
C ASP A 430 6.79 16.36 -41.24
N LEU A 431 7.48 15.85 -40.21
CA LEU A 431 6.87 14.96 -39.22
C LEU A 431 6.02 15.69 -38.18
N THR A 432 5.87 17.02 -38.25
CA THR A 432 4.86 17.73 -37.44
C THR A 432 3.45 17.49 -37.97
N ASN A 433 3.32 17.09 -39.24
CA ASN A 433 2.05 16.66 -39.83
C ASN A 433 1.79 15.15 -39.61
N ARG A 434 0.67 14.82 -38.96
CA ARG A 434 0.27 13.43 -38.67
C ARG A 434 0.14 12.56 -39.93
N ARG A 435 -0.36 13.10 -41.05
CA ARG A 435 -0.54 12.35 -42.31
C ARG A 435 0.80 12.02 -42.98
N ALA A 436 1.71 13.00 -43.06
CA ALA A 436 3.04 12.79 -43.64
C ALA A 436 3.84 11.72 -42.87
N ARG A 437 3.68 11.68 -41.55
CA ARG A 437 4.27 10.66 -40.68
C ARG A 437 3.70 9.26 -40.89
N GLN A 438 2.40 9.12 -41.11
CA GLN A 438 1.79 7.82 -41.42
C GLN A 438 2.22 7.29 -42.79
N ALA A 439 2.44 8.19 -43.77
CA ALA A 439 2.86 7.83 -45.12
C ALA A 439 4.34 7.40 -45.20
N HIS A 440 5.16 7.78 -44.22
CA HIS A 440 6.59 7.48 -44.19
C HIS A 440 7.02 6.93 -42.82
N PRO A 441 6.67 5.67 -42.50
CA PRO A 441 6.92 5.08 -41.18
C PRO A 441 8.42 5.00 -40.83
N ASP A 442 9.29 4.88 -41.84
CA ASP A 442 10.75 4.82 -41.64
C ASP A 442 11.42 6.21 -41.54
N ALA A 443 10.65 7.30 -41.75
CA ALA A 443 11.18 8.65 -41.68
C ALA A 443 11.46 9.05 -40.23
N LYS A 444 12.65 9.59 -39.99
CA LYS A 444 13.12 9.97 -38.67
C LYS A 444 12.93 11.46 -38.43
N PRO A 445 12.48 11.89 -37.25
CA PRO A 445 12.35 13.30 -36.96
C PRO A 445 13.71 13.99 -37.02
N THR A 446 13.73 15.17 -37.63
CA THR A 446 14.92 16.00 -37.70
C THR A 446 14.99 16.92 -36.49
N VAL A 447 16.13 16.93 -35.82
CA VAL A 447 16.47 17.87 -34.75
C VAL A 447 17.04 19.14 -35.39
N HIS A 448 16.53 20.29 -34.99
CA HIS A 448 16.98 21.61 -35.45
C HIS A 448 17.73 22.32 -34.31
N PRO A 449 19.03 22.00 -34.08
CA PRO A 449 19.81 22.71 -33.09
C PRO A 449 20.17 24.13 -33.59
N PRO A 450 20.42 25.09 -32.70
CA PRO A 450 20.89 26.43 -33.08
C PRO A 450 22.30 26.38 -33.68
N GLU A 451 22.69 27.37 -34.45
CA GLU A 451 24.08 27.46 -34.93
C GLU A 451 25.01 27.84 -33.78
N ARG A 452 25.90 26.92 -33.38
CA ARG A 452 26.93 27.14 -32.35
C ARG A 452 28.21 26.31 -32.60
N PRO A 453 29.39 26.84 -32.25
CA PRO A 453 30.66 26.10 -32.31
C PRO A 453 30.65 24.83 -31.45
N ALA A 454 31.38 23.79 -31.87
CA ALA A 454 31.39 22.47 -31.22
C ALA A 454 31.65 22.52 -29.70
N HIS A 455 32.60 23.34 -29.25
CA HIS A 455 32.98 23.47 -27.84
C HIS A 455 31.88 24.07 -26.95
N GLN A 456 30.89 24.78 -27.54
CA GLN A 456 29.75 25.38 -26.83
C GLN A 456 28.50 24.48 -26.83
N ARG A 457 28.57 23.31 -27.46
CA ARG A 457 27.44 22.36 -27.54
C ARG A 457 27.35 21.58 -26.23
N PRO A 458 26.15 21.10 -25.84
CA PRO A 458 26.00 20.16 -24.73
C PRO A 458 26.93 18.95 -24.86
N ALA A 459 27.42 18.40 -23.74
CA ALA A 459 28.36 17.28 -23.77
C ALA A 459 27.76 16.07 -24.51
N ILE A 460 26.51 15.69 -24.27
CA ILE A 460 25.78 14.65 -25.05
C ILE A 460 25.75 14.89 -26.57
N CYS A 461 25.92 16.13 -27.03
CA CYS A 461 26.00 16.45 -28.46
C CYS A 461 27.43 16.33 -29.00
N GLN A 462 28.45 16.57 -28.17
CA GLN A 462 29.87 16.44 -28.51
C GLN A 462 30.38 14.99 -28.44
N GLN A 463 29.90 14.22 -27.46
CA GLN A 463 30.19 12.79 -27.29
C GLN A 463 28.96 11.93 -27.59
N SER A 464 29.16 10.77 -28.22
CA SER A 464 28.05 9.89 -28.61
C SER A 464 27.32 9.24 -27.43
N THR A 465 27.90 9.31 -26.22
CA THR A 465 27.38 8.70 -24.99
C THR A 465 27.72 9.55 -23.79
N ILE A 466 26.91 9.45 -22.75
CA ILE A 466 27.13 10.06 -21.44
C ILE A 466 26.91 9.03 -20.33
N THR A 467 27.40 9.33 -19.13
CA THR A 467 27.18 8.50 -17.94
C THR A 467 26.24 9.25 -16.99
N VAL A 468 25.18 8.60 -16.52
CA VAL A 468 24.20 9.22 -15.62
C VAL A 468 23.91 8.31 -14.43
N PRO A 469 23.70 8.86 -13.23
CA PRO A 469 23.19 8.09 -12.09
C PRO A 469 21.78 7.53 -12.37
N VAL A 470 21.53 6.27 -11.98
CA VAL A 470 20.21 5.64 -12.13
C VAL A 470 19.13 6.33 -11.32
N ASP A 471 19.51 6.97 -10.21
CA ASP A 471 18.64 7.68 -9.29
C ASP A 471 18.46 9.17 -9.65
N ILE A 472 18.95 9.62 -10.82
CA ILE A 472 18.63 10.96 -11.32
C ILE A 472 17.11 11.15 -11.35
N MET A 473 16.62 12.29 -10.85
CA MET A 473 15.20 12.55 -10.60
C MET A 473 14.52 11.40 -9.82
N PRO A 474 14.94 11.10 -8.57
CA PRO A 474 14.54 9.86 -7.87
C PRO A 474 13.03 9.75 -7.63
N LYS A 475 12.31 10.88 -7.65
CA LYS A 475 10.83 10.95 -7.57
C LYS A 475 10.11 10.72 -8.89
N LEU A 476 10.76 11.05 -10.01
CA LEU A 476 10.12 11.11 -11.34
C LEU A 476 10.58 9.98 -12.25
N ARG A 477 11.72 9.37 -11.97
CA ARG A 477 12.24 8.33 -12.84
C ARG A 477 11.55 7.00 -12.55
N GLN A 478 10.79 6.51 -13.53
CA GLN A 478 10.00 5.28 -13.45
C GLN A 478 10.41 4.33 -14.56
N GLU A 479 10.24 3.03 -14.34
CA GLU A 479 10.49 2.03 -15.38
C GLU A 479 9.49 2.17 -16.53
N LEU A 480 8.22 2.38 -16.21
CA LEU A 480 7.19 2.74 -17.18
C LEU A 480 7.20 4.27 -17.35
N PRO A 481 7.57 4.82 -18.52
CA PRO A 481 7.65 6.27 -18.70
C PRO A 481 6.30 6.94 -18.45
N TRP A 482 6.28 7.96 -17.59
CA TRP A 482 5.05 8.61 -17.16
C TRP A 482 4.23 9.15 -18.34
N GLY A 483 2.91 8.96 -18.34
CA GLY A 483 2.02 9.43 -19.40
C GLY A 483 1.96 8.56 -20.66
N ARG A 484 2.80 7.52 -20.79
CA ARG A 484 2.80 6.59 -21.95
C ARG A 484 1.76 5.51 -21.76
N GLU A 485 1.43 4.80 -22.83
CA GLU A 485 0.35 3.82 -22.84
C GLU A 485 0.52 2.74 -21.76
N ALA A 486 1.71 2.14 -21.67
CA ALA A 486 2.01 1.12 -20.66
C ALA A 486 1.86 1.67 -19.23
N TRP A 487 2.34 2.90 -18.99
CA TRP A 487 2.16 3.57 -17.70
C TRP A 487 0.69 3.86 -17.39
N GLN A 488 -0.08 4.39 -18.36
CA GLN A 488 -1.50 4.72 -18.17
C GLN A 488 -2.31 3.45 -17.88
N ARG A 489 -2.03 2.35 -18.60
CA ARG A 489 -2.66 1.05 -18.41
C ARG A 489 -2.38 0.51 -17.00
N ALA A 490 -1.10 0.45 -16.61
CA ALA A 490 -0.69 -0.04 -15.30
C ALA A 490 -1.25 0.82 -14.15
N TYR A 491 -1.12 2.14 -14.26
CA TYR A 491 -1.58 3.06 -13.22
C TYR A 491 -3.10 2.99 -13.04
N ARG A 492 -3.87 3.05 -14.13
CA ARG A 492 -5.34 2.96 -14.10
C ARG A 492 -5.80 1.64 -13.50
N SER A 493 -5.19 0.54 -13.94
CA SER A 493 -5.53 -0.79 -13.44
C SER A 493 -5.27 -0.88 -11.94
N LEU A 494 -4.06 -0.59 -11.48
CA LEU A 494 -3.71 -0.67 -10.06
C LEU A 494 -4.49 0.32 -9.18
N ARG A 495 -4.78 1.54 -9.66
CA ARG A 495 -5.61 2.50 -8.92
C ARG A 495 -7.07 2.04 -8.78
N SER A 496 -7.64 1.43 -9.82
CA SER A 496 -8.99 0.87 -9.73
C SER A 496 -9.10 -0.23 -8.67
N HIS A 497 -8.01 -0.99 -8.45
CA HIS A 497 -7.97 -2.02 -7.44
C HIS A 497 -8.10 -1.45 -6.02
N VAL A 498 -7.27 -0.46 -5.66
CA VAL A 498 -7.36 0.13 -4.32
C VAL A 498 -8.68 0.88 -4.11
N GLU A 499 -9.24 1.48 -5.16
CA GLU A 499 -10.56 2.11 -5.12
C GLU A 499 -11.66 1.05 -4.89
N GLY A 500 -11.56 -0.11 -5.53
CA GLY A 500 -12.43 -1.26 -5.30
C GLY A 500 -12.39 -1.77 -3.86
N LEU A 501 -11.19 -2.02 -3.30
CA LEU A 501 -11.07 -2.41 -1.89
C LEU A 501 -11.59 -1.31 -0.98
N ASN A 502 -11.27 -0.04 -1.22
CA ASN A 502 -11.78 1.05 -0.40
C ASN A 502 -13.30 1.16 -0.46
N GLY A 503 -13.91 0.89 -1.62
CA GLY A 503 -15.35 0.79 -1.78
C GLY A 503 -15.93 -0.32 -0.91
N ARG A 504 -15.36 -1.53 -0.97
CA ARG A 504 -15.78 -2.66 -0.12
C ARG A 504 -15.52 -2.43 1.36
N ALA A 505 -14.33 -1.97 1.75
CA ALA A 505 -14.02 -1.66 3.14
C ALA A 505 -14.94 -0.59 3.74
N LYS A 506 -15.46 0.33 2.90
CA LYS A 506 -16.43 1.35 3.30
C LYS A 506 -17.88 0.93 3.06
N ASN A 507 -18.17 -0.26 2.53
CA ASN A 507 -19.55 -0.68 2.34
C ASN A 507 -20.24 -0.98 3.69
N VAL A 508 -21.52 -1.34 3.61
CA VAL A 508 -22.32 -1.73 4.79
C VAL A 508 -21.81 -2.99 5.49
N ASP A 509 -21.07 -3.85 4.78
CA ASP A 509 -20.62 -5.13 5.27
C ASP A 509 -19.32 -5.06 6.08
N THR A 510 -18.40 -4.17 5.72
CA THR A 510 -17.08 -4.02 6.37
C THR A 510 -16.97 -2.71 7.18
N PHE A 511 -17.78 -1.69 6.84
CA PHE A 511 -18.13 -0.54 7.70
C PHE A 511 -16.92 0.18 8.36
N LEU A 512 -15.76 0.20 7.70
CA LEU A 512 -14.52 0.81 8.22
C LEU A 512 -14.69 2.31 8.54
N HIS A 513 -15.53 2.98 7.75
CA HIS A 513 -15.89 4.38 7.89
C HIS A 513 -17.00 4.63 8.95
N SER A 514 -17.73 3.60 9.38
CA SER A 514 -18.87 3.74 10.27
C SER A 514 -18.39 3.73 11.73
N ARG A 515 -18.08 4.91 12.26
CA ARG A 515 -17.68 5.07 13.67
C ARG A 515 -18.70 4.48 14.65
N GLU A 516 -19.99 4.50 14.30
CA GLU A 516 -21.12 3.93 15.07
C GLU A 516 -20.96 2.43 15.38
N LYS A 517 -20.28 1.70 14.49
CA LYS A 517 -20.02 0.26 14.56
C LYS A 517 -18.61 -0.08 15.08
N ARG A 518 -17.88 0.93 15.57
CA ARG A 518 -16.51 0.84 16.08
C ARG A 518 -16.25 1.89 17.17
N GLN A 519 -17.06 1.83 18.23
CA GLN A 519 -17.14 2.87 19.26
C GLN A 519 -15.97 2.88 20.24
N SER A 520 -15.21 1.79 20.35
CA SER A 520 -14.10 1.70 21.31
C SER A 520 -13.01 2.72 21.01
N ARG A 521 -12.63 3.51 22.03
CA ARG A 521 -11.72 4.67 21.89
C ARG A 521 -10.25 4.26 22.04
N GLY A 522 -9.38 5.00 21.38
CA GLY A 522 -7.92 4.84 21.40
C GLY A 522 -7.39 4.22 20.12
N ARG A 523 -6.25 4.72 19.64
CA ARG A 523 -5.54 4.18 18.45
C ARG A 523 -5.40 2.66 18.47
N VAL A 524 -5.09 2.03 19.61
CA VAL A 524 -4.99 0.57 19.74
C VAL A 524 -6.31 -0.10 19.35
N ALA A 525 -7.41 0.29 20.01
CA ALA A 525 -8.72 -0.27 19.74
C ALA A 525 -9.10 -0.05 18.27
N GLN A 526 -8.94 1.16 17.77
CA GLN A 526 -9.23 1.51 16.38
C GLN A 526 -8.41 0.66 15.39
N THR A 527 -7.15 0.36 15.72
CA THR A 527 -6.28 -0.50 14.89
C THR A 527 -6.75 -1.95 14.91
N LEU A 528 -7.02 -2.53 16.08
CA LEU A 528 -7.46 -3.93 16.17
C LEU A 528 -8.83 -4.14 15.52
N LEU A 529 -9.79 -3.24 15.76
CA LEU A 529 -11.13 -3.37 15.19
C LEU A 529 -11.09 -3.20 13.67
N SER A 530 -10.29 -2.27 13.14
CA SER A 530 -10.08 -2.14 11.70
C SER A 530 -9.34 -3.33 11.07
N ALA A 531 -8.43 -3.97 11.80
CA ALA A 531 -7.77 -5.18 11.34
C ALA A 531 -8.76 -6.36 11.25
N ILE A 532 -9.66 -6.50 12.22
CA ILE A 532 -10.73 -7.51 12.21
C ILE A 532 -11.71 -7.26 11.06
N GLN A 533 -12.08 -6.00 10.80
CA GLN A 533 -12.91 -5.63 9.65
C GLN A 533 -12.25 -6.05 8.33
N LEU A 534 -10.97 -5.73 8.13
CA LEU A 534 -10.23 -6.10 6.91
C LEU A 534 -9.98 -7.61 6.80
N MET A 535 -9.79 -8.30 7.92
CA MET A 535 -9.73 -9.76 7.96
C MET A 535 -11.04 -10.37 7.45
N VAL A 536 -12.20 -9.89 7.93
CA VAL A 536 -13.52 -10.34 7.45
C VAL A 536 -13.75 -9.97 5.99
N GLU A 537 -13.32 -8.80 5.54
CA GLU A 537 -13.37 -8.40 4.12
C GLU A 537 -12.55 -9.33 3.23
N ASN A 538 -11.33 -9.69 3.66
CA ASN A 538 -10.51 -10.65 2.94
C ASN A 538 -11.19 -12.03 2.88
N LEU A 539 -11.79 -12.51 3.98
CA LEU A 539 -12.56 -13.76 3.97
C LEU A 539 -13.70 -13.69 2.95
N ARG A 540 -14.54 -12.66 3.00
CA ARG A 540 -15.66 -12.48 2.06
C ARG A 540 -15.19 -12.40 0.60
N THR A 541 -14.07 -11.72 0.34
CA THR A 541 -13.48 -11.64 -0.99
C THR A 541 -13.06 -13.03 -1.50
N ILE A 542 -12.46 -13.85 -0.64
CA ILE A 542 -12.08 -15.23 -0.99
C ILE A 542 -13.35 -16.08 -1.23
N GLU A 543 -14.35 -15.97 -0.37
CA GLU A 543 -15.62 -16.70 -0.52
C GLU A 543 -16.34 -16.33 -1.82
N SER A 544 -16.37 -15.03 -2.18
CA SER A 544 -16.93 -14.55 -3.45
C SER A 544 -16.15 -15.12 -4.63
N PHE A 545 -14.82 -15.00 -4.61
CA PHE A 545 -13.96 -15.49 -5.68
C PHE A 545 -14.18 -16.99 -5.94
N LEU A 546 -14.29 -17.79 -4.89
CA LEU A 546 -14.53 -19.24 -5.03
C LEU A 546 -15.92 -19.55 -5.59
N ARG A 547 -16.93 -18.75 -5.26
CA ARG A 547 -18.27 -18.89 -5.86
C ARG A 547 -18.22 -18.54 -7.34
N ASP A 548 -17.55 -17.46 -7.70
CA ASP A 548 -17.40 -16.99 -9.09
C ASP A 548 -16.64 -18.03 -9.94
N GLN A 549 -15.60 -18.64 -9.38
CA GLN A 549 -14.82 -19.71 -10.02
C GLN A 549 -15.49 -21.10 -9.93
N ARG A 550 -16.69 -21.21 -9.32
CA ARG A 550 -17.40 -22.48 -9.07
C ARG A 550 -16.57 -23.52 -8.29
N LEU A 551 -15.62 -23.04 -7.49
CA LEU A 551 -14.78 -23.84 -6.59
C LEU A 551 -15.36 -23.92 -5.16
N TRP A 552 -16.42 -23.15 -4.88
CA TRP A 552 -17.06 -23.13 -3.57
C TRP A 552 -17.70 -24.49 -3.25
N LYS A 553 -17.20 -25.15 -2.19
CA LYS A 553 -17.82 -26.33 -1.59
C LYS A 553 -18.15 -26.01 -0.16
N GLU A 554 -19.44 -25.99 0.17
CA GLU A 554 -19.87 -25.68 1.54
C GLU A 554 -19.15 -26.59 2.51
N GLU A 555 -19.11 -27.90 2.31
CA GLU A 555 -18.60 -28.93 3.25
C GLU A 555 -17.09 -28.90 3.53
N ASN A 556 -16.26 -28.39 2.61
CA ASN A 556 -14.80 -28.53 2.67
C ASN A 556 -14.02 -27.23 2.94
N TYR A 557 -14.71 -26.08 3.02
CA TYR A 557 -14.01 -24.80 3.14
C TYR A 557 -13.75 -24.40 4.61
N THR A 558 -12.68 -24.93 5.22
CA THR A 558 -12.15 -24.40 6.49
C THR A 558 -11.05 -23.38 6.19
N LEU A 559 -11.37 -22.09 6.25
CA LEU A 559 -10.38 -21.01 6.08
C LEU A 559 -9.27 -21.01 7.15
N GLY A 560 -9.42 -21.81 8.21
CA GLY A 560 -8.51 -21.88 9.35
C GLY A 560 -7.30 -22.80 9.21
N HIS A 561 -7.23 -23.68 8.20
CA HIS A 561 -6.06 -24.55 8.02
C HIS A 561 -4.97 -23.84 7.21
N ILE A 562 -3.85 -23.51 7.86
CA ILE A 562 -2.66 -22.87 7.26
C ILE A 562 -1.43 -23.72 7.58
N PRO A 563 -1.26 -24.90 6.97
CA PRO A 563 -0.21 -25.81 7.42
C PRO A 563 1.20 -25.33 7.03
N GLU A 564 1.38 -24.56 5.94
CA GLU A 564 2.73 -24.39 5.35
C GLU A 564 3.11 -22.96 4.90
N THR A 565 2.20 -21.97 4.94
CA THR A 565 2.56 -20.60 4.54
C THR A 565 3.40 -19.90 5.60
N PRO A 566 4.59 -19.34 5.27
CA PRO A 566 5.41 -18.58 6.20
C PRO A 566 4.62 -17.51 6.96
N ASP A 567 4.84 -17.41 8.27
CA ASP A 567 4.41 -16.24 9.04
C ASP A 567 5.45 -15.14 8.79
N PRO A 568 5.09 -13.99 8.18
CA PRO A 568 6.06 -12.96 7.80
C PRO A 568 6.72 -12.28 9.01
N TYR A 569 6.28 -12.62 10.21
CA TYR A 569 6.85 -12.16 11.47
C TYR A 569 7.61 -13.23 12.25
N LYS A 570 7.64 -14.48 11.78
CA LYS A 570 8.56 -15.50 12.29
C LYS A 570 9.79 -15.53 11.38
N ASP A 571 10.96 -15.57 11.99
CA ASP A 571 12.20 -15.76 11.24
C ASP A 571 12.25 -17.21 10.73
N PRO A 572 12.39 -17.45 9.42
CA PRO A 572 12.58 -18.81 8.91
C PRO A 572 13.84 -19.49 9.48
N ALA A 573 14.84 -18.73 9.95
CA ALA A 573 16.06 -19.26 10.57
C ALA A 573 15.90 -19.67 12.05
N ALA A 574 14.72 -19.49 12.66
CA ALA A 574 14.46 -19.83 14.06
C ALA A 574 13.93 -21.26 14.29
N LYS A 575 13.91 -22.12 13.27
CA LYS A 575 13.82 -23.59 13.41
C LYS A 575 15.28 -24.09 13.41
N THR A 576 15.87 -24.80 14.38
CA THR A 576 15.37 -25.67 15.46
C THR A 576 16.55 -25.92 16.42
N GLU A 577 16.53 -25.40 17.65
CA GLU A 577 17.37 -25.94 18.77
C GLU A 577 16.57 -26.90 19.66
N ALA A 578 15.25 -26.99 19.46
CA ALA A 578 14.36 -27.82 20.29
C ALA A 578 14.03 -29.21 19.69
N ASP A 579 14.65 -29.58 18.56
CA ASP A 579 14.33 -30.83 17.82
C ASP A 579 15.50 -31.84 17.82
N ASN A 580 16.56 -31.58 18.60
CA ASN A 580 17.73 -32.46 18.73
C ASN A 580 17.83 -33.18 20.08
N SER A 581 16.75 -33.27 20.85
CA SER A 581 16.69 -34.17 22.00
C SER A 581 16.04 -35.49 21.59
N ALA A 582 16.81 -36.32 20.88
CA ALA A 582 16.52 -37.75 20.85
C ALA A 582 16.69 -38.31 22.28
N PRO A 583 15.78 -39.19 22.75
CA PRO A 583 15.98 -39.85 24.04
C PRO A 583 17.23 -40.74 23.96
N PRO A 584 18.03 -40.83 25.04
CA PRO A 584 19.19 -41.71 25.05
C PRO A 584 18.74 -43.16 24.85
N PRO A 585 19.54 -44.00 24.15
CA PRO A 585 19.20 -45.41 24.03
C PRO A 585 19.22 -46.05 25.43
N GLU A 586 18.13 -46.73 25.78
CA GLU A 586 18.05 -47.56 26.98
C GLU A 586 19.02 -48.75 26.87
N PRO A 587 19.55 -49.25 28.01
CA PRO A 587 20.70 -50.15 28.08
C PRO A 587 20.53 -51.53 27.44
#